data_AF-A0A7V5R746-F1
#
_entry.id   AF-A0A7V5R746-F1
#
_cell.length_a   1.000
_cell.length_b   1.000
_cell.length_c   1.000
_cell.angle_alpha   90.00
_cell.angle_beta   90.00
_cell.angle_gamma   90.00
#
_symmetry.space_group_name_H-M   'P 1'
#
loop_
_entity.id
_entity.type
_entity.pdbx_description
1 polymer ?
#
loop_
_entity_poly.entity_id
_entity_poly.type
_entity_poly.pdbx_seq_one_letter_code
_entity_poly.pdbx_strand_id
1 'polypeptide(L)' 'MNEKQLYSLLQDLQNNRVDITDVVSRLRSLPEQTLDSACLDHHRCLRTGIPEAVFGQEKTAGQLIEILSAQLQQEQVV' A
#
# COMPACT_ATOMS: atom_id res chain seq x y z
N MET A 1 -4.45 -1.46 -0.01
CA MET A 1 -5.73 -1.93 -0.58
C MET A 1 -5.50 -3.33 -1.13
N ASN A 2 -6.37 -4.28 -0.80
CA ASN A 2 -6.22 -5.66 -1.27
C ASN A 2 -6.82 -5.81 -2.69
N GLU A 3 -6.36 -6.80 -3.45
CA GLU A 3 -6.81 -7.14 -4.81
C GLU A 3 -8.34 -7.15 -4.95
N LYS A 4 -9.07 -7.70 -3.97
CA LYS A 4 -10.55 -7.73 -4.00
C LYS A 4 -11.18 -6.34 -4.04
N GLN A 5 -10.62 -5.38 -3.30
CA GLN A 5 -11.11 -4.00 -3.26
C GLN A 5 -10.76 -3.27 -4.57
N LEU A 6 -9.58 -3.53 -5.14
CA LEU A 6 -9.20 -3.01 -6.45
C LEU A 6 -10.14 -3.54 -7.54
N TYR A 7 -10.40 -4.83 -7.54
CA TYR A 7 -11.31 -5.45 -8.50
C TYR A 7 -12.71 -4.86 -8.43
N SER A 8 -13.25 -4.66 -7.22
CA SER A 8 -14.54 -4.00 -7.02
C SER A 8 -14.54 -2.56 -7.56
N LEU A 9 -13.50 -1.78 -7.27
CA LEU A 9 -13.38 -0.40 -7.75
C LEU A 9 -13.33 -0.32 -9.28
N LEU A 10 -12.61 -1.24 -9.93
CA LEU A 10 -12.52 -1.34 -11.38
C LEU A 10 -13.83 -1.85 -12.02
N GLN A 11 -14.54 -2.76 -11.35
CA GLN A 11 -15.88 -3.18 -11.77
C GLN A 11 -16.89 -2.05 -11.68
N ASP A 12 -16.85 -1.24 -10.63
CA ASP A 12 -17.73 -0.09 -10.50
C ASP A 12 -17.42 0.97 -11.56
N LEU A 13 -16.15 1.15 -11.95
CA LEU A 13 -15.76 1.99 -13.08
C LEU A 13 -16.32 1.44 -14.41
N GLN A 14 -16.15 0.14 -14.68
CA GLN A 14 -16.66 -0.51 -15.88
C GLN A 14 -18.18 -0.39 -16.00
N ASN A 15 -18.88 -0.44 -14.88
CA ASN A 15 -20.33 -0.30 -14.81
C ASN A 15 -20.82 1.17 -14.80
N ASN A 16 -19.92 2.15 -15.02
CA ASN A 16 -20.19 3.59 -14.96
C ASN A 16 -20.80 4.06 -13.62
N ARG A 17 -20.47 3.38 -12.51
CA ARG A 17 -20.94 3.75 -11.15
C ARG A 17 -20.03 4.75 -10.45
N VAL A 18 -18.79 4.88 -10.90
CA VAL A 18 -17.80 5.87 -10.44
C VAL A 18 -17.11 6.44 -11.66
N ASP A 19 -16.79 7.73 -11.61
CA ASP A 19 -16.02 8.38 -12.67
C ASP A 19 -14.55 7.96 -12.61
N ILE A 20 -13.88 8.02 -13.75
CA ILE A 20 -12.44 7.75 -13.82
C ILE A 20 -11.63 8.74 -12.96
N THR A 21 -12.08 9.99 -12.79
CA THR A 21 -11.43 10.95 -11.90
C THR A 21 -11.53 10.55 -10.43
N ASP A 22 -12.65 9.94 -10.02
CA ASP A 22 -12.86 9.46 -8.65
C ASP A 22 -12.02 8.22 -8.37
N VAL A 23 -11.94 7.32 -9.35
CA VAL A 23 -11.07 6.14 -9.26
C VAL A 23 -9.61 6.55 -9.17
N VAL A 24 -9.14 7.47 -10.02
CA VAL A 24 -7.77 8.00 -9.96
C VAL A 24 -7.51 8.68 -8.62
N SER A 25 -8.46 9.43 -8.07
CA SER A 25 -8.32 10.09 -6.76
C SER A 25 -8.23 9.08 -5.62
N ARG A 26 -9.05 8.02 -5.64
CA ARG A 26 -9.00 6.91 -4.67
C ARG A 26 -7.71 6.09 -4.76
N LEU A 27 -7.21 5.90 -5.98
CA LEU A 27 -5.92 5.25 -6.23
C LEU A 27 -4.74 6.14 -5.78
N ARG A 28 -4.88 7.47 -5.83
CA ARG A 28 -3.89 8.41 -5.28
C ARG A 28 -3.94 8.51 -3.75
N SER A 29 -5.12 8.40 -3.15
CA SER A 29 -5.30 8.40 -1.69
C SER A 29 -5.06 7.04 -1.04
N LEU A 30 -4.55 6.08 -1.81
CA LEU A 30 -4.14 4.80 -1.26
C LEU A 30 -3.06 5.03 -0.19
N PRO A 31 -3.07 4.24 0.89
CA PRO A 31 -2.34 4.60 2.09
C PRO A 31 -0.83 4.46 1.87
N GLU A 32 -0.15 5.60 1.81
CA GLU A 32 1.23 5.70 2.26
C GLU A 32 1.17 5.70 3.78
N GLN A 33 1.66 4.65 4.43
CA GLN A 33 1.69 4.66 5.89
C GLN A 33 2.93 5.42 6.33
N THR A 34 2.74 6.66 6.75
CA THR A 34 3.81 7.45 7.37
C THR A 34 3.94 7.04 8.83
N LEU A 35 5.08 6.46 9.17
CA LEU A 35 5.57 6.25 10.53
C LEU A 35 6.57 7.35 10.87
N ASP A 36 6.85 7.56 12.16
CA ASP A 36 7.89 8.53 12.58
C ASP A 36 9.28 8.15 12.03
N SER A 37 9.48 6.85 11.77
CA SER A 37 10.76 6.27 11.37
C SER A 37 10.90 5.97 9.87
N ALA A 38 9.79 5.96 9.11
CA ALA A 38 9.77 5.67 7.69
C ALA A 38 8.40 5.97 7.06
N CYS A 39 8.37 6.22 5.75
CA CYS A 39 7.14 6.11 4.96
C CYS A 39 7.13 4.75 4.27
N LEU A 40 6.07 3.96 4.48
CA LEU A 40 5.86 2.67 3.84
C LEU A 40 5.11 2.85 2.50
N ASP A 41 5.75 2.41 1.42
CA ASP A 41 5.18 2.39 0.07
C ASP A 41 4.49 1.06 -0.19
N HIS A 42 3.23 0.98 0.27
CA HIS A 42 2.37 -0.18 0.04
C HIS A 42 2.03 -0.41 -1.45
N HIS A 43 2.35 0.53 -2.37
CA HIS A 43 2.15 0.34 -3.81
C HIS A 43 3.27 -0.45 -4.47
N ARG A 44 4.41 -0.61 -3.80
CA ARG A 44 5.59 -1.20 -4.42
C ARG A 44 5.31 -2.59 -4.97
N CYS A 45 4.54 -3.40 -4.25
CA CYS A 45 4.14 -4.73 -4.72
C CYS A 45 3.25 -4.66 -5.98
N LEU A 46 2.27 -3.77 -6.03
CA LEU A 46 1.42 -3.59 -7.22
C LEU A 46 2.20 -3.08 -8.44
N ARG A 47 3.20 -2.22 -8.23
CA ARG A 47 4.02 -1.64 -9.31
C ARG A 47 5.11 -2.57 -9.83
N THR A 48 5.67 -3.42 -8.97
CA THR A 48 6.89 -4.17 -9.28
C THR A 48 6.74 -5.69 -9.16
N GLY A 49 5.64 -6.17 -8.60
CA GLY A 49 5.44 -7.58 -8.27
C GLY A 49 6.32 -8.09 -7.11
N ILE A 50 7.07 -7.20 -6.45
CA ILE A 50 8.01 -7.53 -5.39
C ILE A 50 7.61 -6.78 -4.11
N PRO A 51 7.58 -7.45 -2.94
CA PRO A 51 7.27 -6.80 -1.68
C PRO A 51 8.30 -5.72 -1.32
N GLU A 52 7.92 -4.86 -0.40
CA GLU A 52 8.76 -3.77 0.08
C GLU A 52 9.90 -4.31 0.98
N ALA A 53 11.11 -3.80 0.77
CA ALA A 53 12.29 -4.18 1.55
C ALA A 53 12.70 -3.05 2.50
N VAL A 54 12.97 -3.39 3.77
CA VAL A 54 13.43 -2.42 4.78
C VAL A 54 14.96 -2.37 4.76
N PHE A 55 15.53 -1.22 4.42
CA PHE A 55 16.97 -0.99 4.54
C PHE A 55 17.33 -0.70 6.01
N GLY A 56 18.11 -1.60 6.63
CA GLY A 56 18.34 -1.57 8.08
C GLY A 56 19.56 -0.76 8.55
N GLN A 57 20.45 -0.35 7.65
CA GLN A 57 21.61 0.45 8.05
C GLN A 57 21.15 1.80 8.61
N GLU A 58 21.80 2.25 9.68
CA GLU A 58 21.48 3.50 10.39
C GLU A 58 20.10 3.55 11.09
N LYS A 59 19.33 2.45 11.10
CA LYS A 59 18.08 2.33 11.86
C LYS A 59 18.31 1.65 13.20
N THR A 60 17.64 2.13 14.25
CA THR A 60 17.65 1.45 15.55
C THR A 60 16.72 0.24 15.54
N ALA A 61 16.93 -0.71 16.45
CA ALA A 61 16.07 -1.88 16.59
C ALA A 61 14.59 -1.51 16.83
N GLY A 62 14.33 -0.43 17.59
CA GLY A 62 12.97 0.06 17.81
C GLY A 62 12.29 0.53 16.52
N GLN A 63 13.02 1.28 15.69
CA GLN A 63 12.52 1.74 14.39
C GLN A 63 12.26 0.57 13.44
N LEU A 64 13.13 -0.46 13.47
CA LEU A 64 12.92 -1.67 12.66
C LEU A 64 11.68 -2.44 13.10
N ILE A 65 11.46 -2.59 14.41
CA ILE A 65 10.27 -3.26 14.94
C ILE A 65 9.00 -2.49 14.55
N GLU A 66 9.01 -1.16 14.64
CA GLU A 66 7.89 -0.31 14.23
C GLU A 66 7.53 -0.53 12.76
N ILE A 67 8.53 -0.43 11.88
CA ILE A 67 8.38 -0.59 10.42
C ILE A 67 7.87 -1.99 10.08
N LEU A 68 8.49 -3.05 10.61
CA LEU A 68 8.11 -4.43 10.32
C LEU A 68 6.73 -4.78 10.90
N SER A 69 6.38 -4.24 12.08
CA SER A 69 5.06 -4.45 12.67
C SER A 69 3.96 -3.82 11.81
N ALA A 70 4.21 -2.61 11.30
CA ALA A 70 3.30 -1.95 10.37
C ALA A 70 3.17 -2.72 9.04
N GLN A 71 4.27 -3.29 8.51
CA GLN A 71 4.22 -4.16 7.33
C GLN A 71 3.41 -5.44 7.59
N LEU A 72 3.53 -6.06 8.77
CA LEU A 72 2.79 -7.29 9.13
C LEU A 72 1.27 -7.08 9.27
N GLN A 73 0.81 -5.87 9.60
CA GLN A 73 -0.62 -5.58 9.69
C GLN A 73 -1.32 -5.49 8.33
N GLN A 74 -0.57 -5.37 7.23
CA GLN A 74 -1.11 -5.49 5.88
C GLN A 74 -0.87 -6.92 5.41
N GLU A 75 -1.94 -7.71 5.24
CA GLU A 75 -1.87 -8.99 4.51
C GLU A 75 -1.45 -8.72 3.07
N GLN A 76 -0.15 -8.77 2.79
CA GLN A 76 0.35 -8.96 1.43
C GLN A 76 0.15 -10.44 1.10
N VAL A 77 -0.86 -10.70 0.26
CA VAL A 77 -1.02 -12.01 -0.39
C VAL A 77 0.21 -12.21 -1.26
N VAL A 78 1.05 -13.17 -0.87
CA VAL A 78 2.13 -13.73 -1.70
C VAL A 78 1.51 -14.63 -2.76
#